data_AF-A0A9D8M1D9-F1
#
_entry.id   AF-A0A9D8M1D9-F1
#
_cell.length_a   1.000
_cell.length_b   1.000
_cell.length_c   1.000
_cell.angle_alpha   90.00
_cell.angle_beta   90.00
_cell.angle_gamma   90.00
#
_symmetry.space_group_name_H-M   'P 1'
#
loop_
_entity.id
_entity.type
_entity.pdbx_description
1 polymer ?
#
loop_
_entity_poly.entity_id
_entity_poly.type
_entity_poly.pdbx_seq_one_letter_code
_entity_poly.pdbx_strand_id
1 'polypeptide(L)'
;AGTGSMAGSQASVTSYGREDLTLVSFRGMAQPEPGRVYQLWLIGADGRPLPAAVFTPDARGDYQLVVTRNLEGVDMLAVTQEQGPDGASQPTQQPQFTGRVTT
;
A
#
# COMPACT_ATOMS: atom_id res chain seq x y z
N ALA A 1 7.14 8.10 2.72
CA ALA A 1 6.54 9.35 2.22
C ALA A 1 5.97 9.09 0.82
N GLY A 2 4.98 9.89 0.42
CA GLY A 2 4.43 9.84 -0.93
C GLY A 2 5.22 10.70 -1.92
N THR A 3 5.22 10.28 -3.18
CA THR A 3 5.84 10.89 -4.36
C THR A 3 4.89 10.76 -5.56
N GLY A 4 5.14 11.47 -6.66
CA GLY A 4 4.29 11.40 -7.84
C GLY A 4 2.81 11.74 -7.53
N SER A 5 1.87 10.88 -7.94
CA SER A 5 0.44 11.08 -7.68
C SER A 5 0.06 10.97 -6.21
N MET A 6 0.91 10.38 -5.37
CA MET A 6 0.70 10.27 -3.93
C MET A 6 1.49 11.33 -3.14
N ALA A 7 2.03 12.35 -3.80
CA ALA A 7 2.67 13.47 -3.11
C ALA A 7 1.68 14.14 -2.14
N GLY A 8 2.07 14.27 -0.87
CA GLY A 8 1.22 14.81 0.19
C GLY A 8 0.26 13.80 0.83
N SER A 9 0.13 12.59 0.29
CA SER A 9 -0.67 11.52 0.90
C SER A 9 -0.05 11.04 2.21
N GLN A 10 -0.91 10.64 3.14
CA GLN A 10 -0.54 10.14 4.46
C GLN A 10 -0.93 8.67 4.57
N ALA A 11 -0.14 7.90 5.31
CA ALA A 11 -0.55 6.56 5.71
C ALA A 11 -0.26 6.31 7.19
N SER A 12 -1.09 5.50 7.82
CA SER A 12 -0.90 5.00 9.18
C SER A 12 -1.08 3.49 9.20
N VAL A 13 -0.23 2.81 9.96
CA VAL A 13 -0.29 1.37 10.20
C VAL A 13 -0.64 1.16 11.68
N THR A 14 -1.67 0.39 11.96
CA THR A 14 -2.09 0.07 13.32
C THR A 14 -2.26 -1.43 13.47
N SER A 15 -1.43 -2.03 14.31
CA SER A 15 -1.45 -3.47 14.59
C SER A 15 -2.26 -3.76 15.84
N TYR A 16 -3.16 -4.74 15.74
CA TYR A 16 -3.98 -5.23 16.84
C TYR A 16 -3.44 -6.59 17.28
N GLY A 17 -2.46 -6.57 18.18
CA GLY A 17 -1.62 -7.74 18.52
C GLY A 17 -2.33 -8.94 19.19
N ARG A 18 -3.64 -8.87 19.46
CA ARG A 18 -4.43 -10.04 19.92
C ARG A 18 -5.11 -10.79 18.79
N GLU A 19 -5.20 -10.20 17.61
CA GLU A 19 -6.06 -10.66 16.50
C GLU A 19 -5.28 -10.88 15.20
N ASP A 20 -3.94 -10.76 15.21
CA ASP A 20 -3.06 -10.80 14.03
C ASP A 20 -3.56 -9.91 12.87
N LEU A 21 -4.16 -8.78 13.25
CA LEU A 21 -4.82 -7.86 12.34
C LEU A 21 -4.01 -6.57 12.26
N THR A 22 -3.68 -6.16 11.04
CA THR A 22 -3.08 -4.86 10.80
C THR A 22 -3.98 -4.02 9.92
N LEU A 23 -4.33 -2.83 10.39
CA LEU A 23 -5.06 -1.84 9.61
C LEU A 23 -4.06 -0.88 8.98
N VAL A 24 -4.09 -0.77 7.66
CA VAL A 24 -3.38 0.26 6.90
C VAL A 24 -4.40 1.27 6.40
N SER A 25 -4.28 2.52 6.83
CA SER A 25 -5.16 3.61 6.38
C SER A 25 -4.35 4.59 5.55
N PHE A 26 -4.89 4.98 4.40
CA PHE A 26 -4.38 6.03 3.54
C PHE A 26 -5.35 7.22 3.50
N ARG A 27 -4.79 8.43 3.38
CA ARG A 27 -5.55 9.67 3.24
C ARG A 27 -4.93 10.62 2.24
N GLY A 28 -5.76 11.42 1.59
CA GLY A 28 -5.32 12.45 0.65
C GLY A 28 -4.62 11.88 -0.57
N MET A 29 -5.07 10.72 -1.05
CA MET A 29 -4.59 10.13 -2.30
C MET A 29 -5.26 10.80 -3.49
N ALA A 30 -4.49 11.07 -4.55
CA ALA A 30 -5.08 11.32 -5.85
C ALA A 30 -5.77 10.04 -6.37
N GLN A 31 -6.66 10.20 -7.35
CA GLN A 31 -7.19 9.06 -8.09
C GLN A 31 -6.10 8.49 -9.02
N PRO A 32 -6.06 7.15 -9.23
CA PRO A 32 -5.14 6.56 -10.18
C PRO A 32 -5.45 7.05 -11.61
N GLU A 33 -4.45 6.97 -12.50
CA GLU A 33 -4.68 7.28 -13.91
C GLU A 33 -5.78 6.40 -14.52
N PRO A 34 -6.50 6.86 -15.57
CA PRO A 34 -7.51 6.05 -16.24
C PRO A 34 -6.97 4.67 -16.64
N GLY A 35 -7.69 3.61 -16.27
CA GLY A 35 -7.29 2.22 -16.53
C GLY A 35 -6.26 1.65 -15.55
N ARG A 36 -5.87 2.41 -14.52
CA ARG A 36 -4.94 1.97 -13.47
C ARG A 36 -5.59 1.82 -12.12
N VAL A 37 -4.89 1.11 -11.24
CA VAL A 37 -5.22 0.87 -9.84
C VAL A 37 -3.98 1.14 -8.99
N TYR A 38 -4.16 1.42 -7.70
CA TYR A 38 -3.04 1.35 -6.77
C TYR A 38 -2.84 -0.09 -6.33
N GLN A 39 -1.57 -0.49 -6.14
CA GLN A 39 -1.23 -1.79 -5.57
C GLN A 39 -0.27 -1.62 -4.40
N LEU A 40 -0.64 -2.21 -3.26
CA LEU A 40 0.18 -2.29 -2.07
C LEU A 40 1.08 -3.52 -2.13
N TRP A 41 2.34 -3.32 -1.77
CA TRP A 41 3.37 -4.34 -1.66
C TRP A 41 3.90 -4.41 -0.23
N LEU A 42 4.07 -5.62 0.28
CA LEU A 42 4.83 -5.90 1.50
C LEU A 42 6.26 -6.27 1.09
N ILE A 43 7.26 -5.63 1.71
CA ILE A 43 8.67 -5.87 1.43
C ILE A 43 9.34 -6.27 2.73
N GLY A 44 9.85 -7.50 2.78
CA GLY A 44 10.65 -7.99 3.90
C GLY A 44 12.14 -7.75 3.72
N ALA A 45 12.93 -8.33 4.62
CA ALA A 45 14.39 -8.17 4.63
C ALA A 45 15.11 -8.69 3.36
N ASP A 46 14.48 -9.62 2.62
CA ASP A 46 15.01 -10.12 1.35
C ASP A 46 14.81 -9.13 0.18
N GLY A 47 14.10 -8.02 0.43
CA GLY A 47 13.81 -6.96 -0.54
C GLY A 47 12.78 -7.33 -1.60
N ARG A 48 12.16 -8.52 -1.54
CA ARG A 48 11.21 -8.97 -2.56
C ARG A 48 9.82 -8.39 -2.27
N PRO A 49 9.18 -7.72 -3.25
CA PRO A 49 7.83 -7.21 -3.10
C PRO A 49 6.82 -8.35 -3.21
N LEU A 50 5.99 -8.52 -2.18
CA LEU A 50 4.84 -9.42 -2.16
C LEU A 50 3.56 -8.61 -2.39
N PRO A 51 2.70 -8.96 -3.37
CA PRO A 51 1.43 -8.26 -3.58
C PRO A 51 0.51 -8.45 -2.36
N ALA A 52 -0.01 -7.34 -1.85
CA ALA A 52 -0.83 -7.31 -0.64
C ALA A 52 -2.30 -7.01 -0.96
N ALA A 53 -2.53 -5.96 -1.75
CA ALA A 53 -3.87 -5.52 -2.13
C ALA A 53 -3.83 -4.66 -3.39
N VAL A 54 -4.90 -4.71 -4.17
CA VAL A 54 -5.19 -3.81 -5.28
C VAL A 54 -6.40 -2.98 -4.92
N PHE A 55 -6.34 -1.66 -5.14
CA PHE A 55 -7.38 -0.76 -4.68
C PHE A 55 -7.47 0.55 -5.47
N THR A 56 -8.59 1.23 -5.30
CA THR A 56 -8.82 2.62 -5.72
C THR A 56 -9.35 3.36 -4.49
N PRO A 57 -8.79 4.53 -4.12
CA PRO A 57 -9.30 5.30 -3.01
C PRO A 57 -10.70 5.84 -3.32
N ASP A 58 -11.46 6.14 -2.29
CA ASP A 58 -12.78 6.76 -2.45
C ASP A 58 -12.68 8.17 -3.05
N ALA A 59 -13.84 8.82 -3.28
CA ALA A 59 -13.89 10.16 -3.87
C ALA A 59 -13.17 11.25 -3.04
N ARG A 60 -12.83 10.99 -1.77
CA ARG A 60 -12.08 11.89 -0.89
C ARG A 60 -10.58 11.57 -0.87
N GLY A 61 -10.15 10.53 -1.55
CA GLY A 61 -8.76 10.07 -1.54
C GLY A 61 -8.44 9.20 -0.32
N ASP A 62 -9.45 8.64 0.34
CA ASP A 62 -9.26 7.79 1.51
C ASP A 62 -9.37 6.31 1.13
N TYR A 63 -8.56 5.46 1.78
CA TYR A 63 -8.66 4.01 1.64
C TYR A 63 -8.23 3.33 2.94
N GLN A 64 -8.93 2.25 3.32
CA GLN A 64 -8.58 1.43 4.47
C GLN A 64 -8.47 -0.03 4.06
N LEU A 65 -7.34 -0.65 4.39
CA LEU A 65 -7.07 -2.05 4.15
C LEU A 65 -6.88 -2.77 5.48
N VAL A 66 -7.67 -3.82 5.68
CA VAL A 66 -7.41 -4.80 6.73
C VAL A 66 -6.48 -5.86 6.15
N VAL A 67 -5.26 -5.89 6.66
CA VAL A 67 -4.28 -6.94 6.39
C VAL A 67 -4.45 -8.00 7.47
N THR A 68 -5.14 -9.09 7.13
CA THR A 68 -5.38 -10.25 8.02
C THR A 68 -4.15 -11.17 8.06
N ARG A 69 -2.99 -10.58 8.36
CA ARG A 69 -1.75 -11.30 8.65
C ARG A 69 -0.90 -10.42 9.57
N ASN A 70 -0.14 -11.08 10.44
CA ASN A 70 0.95 -10.44 11.15
C ASN A 70 1.96 -9.87 10.12
N LEU A 71 2.42 -8.64 10.34
CA LEU A 71 3.46 -7.99 9.53
C LEU A 71 4.87 -8.28 10.04
N GLU A 72 5.05 -9.25 10.93
CA GLU A 72 6.36 -9.72 11.36
C GLU A 72 7.22 -10.11 10.15
N GLY A 73 8.45 -9.57 10.10
CA GLY A 73 9.36 -9.73 8.97
C GLY A 73 9.10 -8.81 7.77
N VAL A 74 8.08 -7.95 7.82
CA VAL A 74 7.87 -6.87 6.84
C VAL A 74 8.56 -5.60 7.34
N ASP A 75 9.52 -5.10 6.56
CA ASP A 75 10.27 -3.90 6.90
C ASP A 75 9.66 -2.64 6.27
N MET A 76 8.99 -2.81 5.13
CA MET A 76 8.51 -1.71 4.32
C MET A 76 7.20 -2.04 3.60
N LEU A 77 6.32 -1.05 3.54
CA LEU A 77 5.19 -0.98 2.63
C LEU A 77 5.56 -0.11 1.44
N ALA A 78 5.17 -0.51 0.25
CA ALA A 78 5.28 0.31 -0.96
C ALA A 78 3.96 0.33 -1.73
N VAL A 79 3.64 1.44 -2.38
CA VAL A 79 2.48 1.54 -3.27
C VAL A 79 2.93 2.00 -4.65
N THR A 80 2.47 1.32 -5.69
CA THR A 80 2.62 1.71 -7.09
C THR A 80 1.26 1.94 -7.73
N GLN A 81 1.24 2.60 -8.88
CA GLN A 81 0.11 2.48 -9.80
C GLN A 81 0.40 1.34 -10.78
N GLU A 82 -0.56 0.47 -11.00
CA GLU A 82 -0.45 -0.72 -11.86
C GLU A 82 -1.60 -0.76 -12.86
N GLN A 83 -1.47 -1.58 -13.89
CA GLN A 83 -2.58 -1.77 -14.84
C GLN A 83 -3.77 -2.42 -14.12
N GLY A 84 -4.95 -1.85 -14.31
CA GLY A 84 -6.18 -2.40 -13.76
C GLY A 84 -6.76 -3.53 -14.61
N PRO A 85 -7.73 -4.27 -14.07
CA PRO A 85 -8.26 -4.15 -12.71
C PRO A 85 -7.46 -4.94 -11.67
N ASP A 86 -6.65 -5.92 -12.11
CA ASP A 86 -6.08 -6.95 -11.23
C ASP A 86 -4.68 -6.60 -10.68
N GLY A 87 -4.11 -5.47 -11.12
CA GLY A 87 -2.75 -5.09 -10.77
C GLY A 87 -1.71 -5.96 -11.49
N ALA A 88 -0.58 -6.19 -10.82
CA ALA A 88 0.56 -6.92 -11.34
C ALA A 88 1.08 -7.98 -10.35
N SER A 89 1.81 -8.96 -10.85
CA SER A 89 2.50 -9.96 -10.02
C SER A 89 3.81 -9.43 -9.43
N GLN A 90 4.39 -8.40 -10.03
CA GLN A 90 5.56 -7.65 -9.58
C GLN A 90 5.37 -6.17 -9.94
N PRO A 91 5.96 -5.22 -9.18
CA PRO A 91 5.86 -3.80 -9.48
C PRO A 91 6.30 -3.49 -10.92
N THR A 92 5.46 -2.79 -11.70
CA THR A 92 5.85 -2.36 -13.06
C THR A 92 6.39 -0.94 -13.09
N GLN A 93 6.20 -0.20 -12.00
CA GLN A 93 6.64 1.19 -11.84
C GLN A 93 7.38 1.38 -10.51
N GLN A 94 8.08 2.51 -10.39
CA GLN A 94 8.66 2.89 -9.11
C GLN A 94 7.56 3.17 -8.07
N PRO A 95 7.79 2.86 -6.79
CA PRO A 95 6.87 3.21 -5.72
C PRO A 95 6.56 4.70 -5.70
N GLN A 96 5.27 5.02 -5.68
CA GLN A 96 4.76 6.37 -5.45
C GLN A 96 4.49 6.62 -3.96
N PHE A 97 4.54 5.58 -3.13
CA PHE A 97 4.57 5.74 -1.69
C PHE A 97 5.44 4.65 -1.09
N THR A 98 6.20 5.00 -0.06
CA THR A 98 6.87 4.03 0.81
C THR A 98 6.63 4.37 2.28
N GLY A 99 6.53 3.37 3.13
CA GLY A 99 6.42 3.54 4.58
C GLY A 99 7.19 2.44 5.28
N ARG A 100 8.05 2.79 6.24
CA ARG A 100 8.69 1.77 7.09
C ARG A 100 7.66 1.24 8.06
N VAL A 101 7.65 -0.07 8.26
CA VAL A 101 6.89 -0.67 9.35
C VAL A 101 7.77 -0.63 10.60
N THR A 102 7.23 -0.08 11.68
CA THR A 102 7.84 -0.13 13.01
C THR A 102 6.87 -0.85 13.92
N THR A 103 7.18 -2.12 14.19
CA THR A 103 6.48 -2.98 15.15
C THR A 103 7.10 -2.87 16.53
#